data_AF-A0A7Y5NAV5-F1
#
_entry.id   AF-A0A7Y5NAV5-F1
#
_cell.length_a   1.000
_cell.length_b   1.000
_cell.length_c   1.000
_cell.angle_alpha   90.00
_cell.angle_beta   90.00
_cell.angle_gamma   90.00
#
_symmetry.space_group_name_H-M   'P 1'
#
loop_
_entity.id
_entity.type
_entity.pdbx_description
1 polymer ?
#
loop_
_entity_poly.entity_id
_entity_poly.type
_entity_poly.pdbx_seq_one_letter_code
_entity_poly.pdbx_strand_id
1 'polypeptide(L)'
;MNPEALFQNLGGRMIEQSPAFHPPVHKSQEGTPFLRQPGVAVIAKPQVELANLQPFLDGFDSTLEFSSYLSDATPLPSGTQLCKLAGQTCYASFSPKRTLNANADRYFNNIMSSGHGSVLEHANYSFFLYGISRSLTHELVRHRAGFGYSQLSQRYVSGRVLRFVERPEFQDRGELHQSFLQRIDRAHAEYHRLAEKLLHEQEAGTAILSAEAKTRIVTDKFQPEDMGLDIGPRTLATYSEIIHNAGKVFWNGPMGVFEVAPFAAGTRAVAEAMAKTNAYTLIGGGDSAAAVEQFGLADKISHISTGGGASLTFLEGEVLPGLEALRLANPPKKD
;
A
#
# COMPACT_ATOMS: atom_id res chain seq x y z
N MET A 1 4.02 33.02 2.12
CA MET A 1 2.74 32.58 2.71
C MET A 1 3.08 31.43 3.66
N ASN A 2 2.67 31.49 4.93
CA ASN A 2 2.93 30.37 5.86
C ASN A 2 2.00 29.18 5.53
N PRO A 3 2.33 27.96 5.99
CA PRO A 3 1.54 26.76 5.72
C PRO A 3 0.08 26.87 6.16
N GLU A 4 -0.19 27.56 7.28
CA GLU A 4 -1.54 27.75 7.81
C GLU A 4 -2.39 28.64 6.90
N ALA A 5 -1.83 29.76 6.42
CA ALA A 5 -2.51 30.63 5.48
C ALA A 5 -2.72 29.93 4.13
N LEU A 6 -1.74 29.12 3.68
CA LEU A 6 -1.91 28.32 2.47
C LEU A 6 -3.04 27.28 2.64
N PHE A 7 -3.07 26.58 3.77
CA PHE A 7 -4.12 25.62 4.11
C PHE A 7 -5.51 26.26 4.09
N GLN A 8 -5.66 27.43 4.73
CA GLN A 8 -6.92 28.18 4.74
C GLN A 8 -7.29 28.68 3.33
N ASN A 9 -6.33 29.23 2.57
CA ASN A 9 -6.55 29.75 1.23
C ASN A 9 -6.98 28.65 0.23
N LEU A 10 -6.50 27.42 0.43
CA LEU A 10 -6.92 26.26 -0.36
C LEU A 10 -8.24 25.64 0.13
N GLY A 11 -8.91 26.25 1.11
CA GLY A 11 -10.20 25.78 1.64
C GLY A 11 -10.11 24.64 2.66
N GLY A 12 -8.94 24.46 3.28
CA GLY A 12 -8.70 23.45 4.29
C GLY A 12 -9.56 23.67 5.55
N ARG A 13 -9.97 22.57 6.18
CA ARG A 13 -10.80 22.57 7.38
C ARG A 13 -10.24 21.62 8.44
N MET A 14 -10.42 21.97 9.70
CA MET A 14 -10.13 21.06 10.81
C MET A 14 -11.37 20.23 11.10
N ILE A 15 -11.28 18.91 10.92
CA ILE A 15 -12.32 17.93 11.27
C ILE A 15 -11.78 17.10 12.43
N GLU A 16 -12.45 17.14 13.58
CA GLU A 16 -12.00 16.41 14.79
C GLU A 16 -10.51 16.65 15.11
N GLN A 17 -10.06 17.90 14.96
CA GLN A 17 -8.66 18.33 15.15
C GLN A 17 -7.65 17.74 14.14
N SER A 18 -8.10 17.25 13.01
CA SER A 18 -7.25 16.78 11.91
C SER A 18 -7.49 17.62 10.64
N PRO A 19 -6.43 18.02 9.92
CA PRO A 19 -6.57 18.82 8.71
C PRO A 19 -7.14 17.96 7.58
N ALA A 20 -8.10 18.53 6.86
CA ALA A 20 -8.71 17.90 5.69
C ALA A 20 -9.11 18.94 4.63
N PHE A 21 -9.04 18.51 3.38
CA PHE A 21 -9.66 19.17 2.24
C PHE A 21 -10.80 18.27 1.75
N HIS A 22 -12.03 18.68 2.07
CA HIS A 22 -13.24 17.97 1.67
C HIS A 22 -13.97 18.75 0.58
N PRO A 23 -13.71 18.47 -0.71
CA PRO A 23 -14.46 19.07 -1.80
C PRO A 23 -15.94 18.70 -1.68
N PRO A 24 -16.85 19.62 -2.05
CA PRO A 24 -18.27 19.31 -2.11
C PRO A 24 -18.54 18.23 -3.15
N VAL A 25 -19.57 17.43 -2.88
CA VAL A 25 -20.05 16.40 -3.78
C VAL A 25 -21.19 16.98 -4.59
N HIS A 26 -21.02 17.00 -5.89
CA HIS A 26 -22.06 17.42 -6.82
C HIS A 26 -22.79 16.20 -7.38
N LYS A 27 -24.00 16.43 -7.89
CA LYS A 27 -24.79 15.41 -8.59
C LYS A 27 -25.24 15.98 -9.93
N SER A 28 -25.25 15.14 -10.95
CA SER A 28 -25.94 15.44 -12.21
C SER A 28 -27.46 15.45 -12.00
N GLN A 29 -28.22 15.76 -13.06
CA GLN A 29 -29.69 15.67 -13.04
C GLN A 29 -30.18 14.25 -12.75
N GLU A 30 -29.48 13.23 -13.26
CA GLU A 30 -29.75 11.81 -13.02
C GLU A 30 -29.18 11.30 -11.68
N GLY A 31 -28.59 12.18 -10.86
CA GLY A 31 -28.09 11.85 -9.54
C GLY A 31 -26.67 11.26 -9.48
N THR A 32 -25.97 11.15 -10.61
CA THR A 32 -24.59 10.62 -10.68
C THR A 32 -23.63 11.53 -9.91
N PRO A 33 -22.90 11.01 -8.91
CA PRO A 33 -22.01 11.82 -8.08
C PRO A 33 -20.71 12.18 -8.80
N PHE A 34 -20.30 13.44 -8.69
CA PHE A 34 -19.01 13.92 -9.20
C PHE A 34 -18.35 14.95 -8.28
N LEU A 35 -17.06 15.18 -8.49
CA LEU A 35 -16.24 16.16 -7.79
C LEU A 35 -15.68 17.17 -8.79
N ARG A 36 -15.41 18.39 -8.34
CA ARG A 36 -14.71 19.43 -9.12
C ARG A 36 -13.26 19.64 -8.69
N GLN A 37 -12.89 19.09 -7.55
CA GLN A 37 -11.58 19.27 -6.93
C GLN A 37 -11.19 17.98 -6.19
N PRO A 38 -9.87 17.72 -6.03
CA PRO A 38 -9.40 16.60 -5.24
C PRO A 38 -9.68 16.81 -3.75
N GLY A 39 -9.71 15.72 -3.01
CA GLY A 39 -9.80 15.73 -1.55
C GLY A 39 -8.63 14.97 -0.92
N VAL A 40 -8.25 15.43 0.27
CA VAL A 40 -7.28 14.75 1.14
C VAL A 40 -7.76 14.84 2.57
N ALA A 41 -7.70 13.74 3.30
CA ALA A 41 -8.00 13.70 4.72
C ALA A 41 -6.90 12.96 5.47
N VAL A 42 -6.43 13.52 6.59
CA VAL A 42 -5.62 12.75 7.54
C VAL A 42 -6.56 11.82 8.31
N ILE A 43 -6.42 10.52 8.13
CA ILE A 43 -7.27 9.50 8.76
C ILE A 43 -6.60 8.81 9.95
N ALA A 44 -5.27 8.89 10.04
CA ALA A 44 -4.53 8.48 11.23
C ALA A 44 -3.30 9.36 11.43
N LYS A 45 -3.00 9.67 12.69
CA LYS A 45 -1.82 10.43 13.13
C LYS A 45 -1.28 9.82 14.42
N PRO A 46 0.01 9.97 14.74
CA PRO A 46 0.56 9.44 15.98
C PRO A 46 -0.08 10.10 17.20
N GLN A 47 -0.28 9.31 18.26
CA GLN A 47 -0.59 9.79 19.60
C GLN A 47 0.46 9.24 20.57
N VAL A 48 0.86 10.04 21.55
CA VAL A 48 1.92 9.69 22.49
C VAL A 48 1.41 9.86 23.90
N GLU A 49 1.47 8.78 24.67
CA GLU A 49 1.11 8.74 26.08
C GLU A 49 2.39 8.63 26.92
N LEU A 50 3.07 9.76 27.15
CA LEU A 50 4.36 9.79 27.85
C LEU A 50 4.29 9.21 29.26
N ALA A 51 3.16 9.36 29.95
CA ALA A 51 2.97 8.86 31.32
C ALA A 51 3.24 7.35 31.45
N ASN A 52 3.03 6.58 30.37
CA ASN A 52 3.29 5.14 30.37
C ASN A 52 4.78 4.78 30.45
N LEU A 53 5.69 5.76 30.30
CA LEU A 53 7.12 5.58 30.47
C LEU A 53 7.54 5.65 31.95
N GLN A 54 6.66 6.09 32.87
CA GLN A 54 6.99 6.26 34.29
C GLN A 54 7.65 5.02 34.92
N PRO A 55 7.11 3.79 34.78
CA PRO A 55 7.72 2.61 35.40
C PRO A 55 9.12 2.29 34.85
N PHE A 56 9.42 2.71 33.61
CA PHE A 56 10.76 2.56 33.03
C PHE A 56 11.74 3.59 33.61
N LEU A 57 11.30 4.83 33.88
CA LEU A 57 12.15 5.88 34.43
C LEU A 57 12.37 5.73 35.94
N ASP A 58 11.51 4.98 36.61
CA ASP A 58 11.61 4.67 38.02
C ASP A 58 12.73 3.65 38.31
N GLY A 59 13.22 3.62 39.55
CA GLY A 59 14.21 2.63 40.01
C GLY A 59 15.66 2.94 39.64
N PHE A 60 15.92 3.97 38.84
CA PHE A 60 17.26 4.51 38.64
C PHE A 60 17.72 5.39 39.81
N ASP A 61 19.03 5.67 39.88
CA ASP A 61 19.61 6.57 40.88
C ASP A 61 18.89 7.91 40.89
N SER A 62 18.41 8.34 42.07
CA SER A 62 17.65 9.58 42.25
C SER A 62 18.40 10.83 41.76
N THR A 63 19.73 10.81 41.74
CA THR A 63 20.57 11.92 41.27
C THR A 63 20.53 12.11 39.75
N LEU A 64 20.04 11.13 38.99
CA LEU A 64 19.89 11.22 37.54
C LEU A 64 18.63 12.00 37.11
N GLU A 65 17.63 12.06 38.00
CA GLU A 65 16.38 12.82 37.81
C GLU A 65 15.64 12.53 36.49
N PHE A 66 15.63 11.27 36.06
CA PHE A 66 15.05 10.85 34.77
C PHE A 66 13.54 11.12 34.67
N SER A 67 12.78 10.99 35.75
CA SER A 67 11.33 11.25 35.76
C SER A 67 10.97 12.71 35.39
N SER A 68 11.92 13.66 35.51
CA SER A 68 11.74 15.05 35.04
C SER A 68 11.51 15.16 33.52
N TYR A 69 11.75 14.08 32.78
CA TYR A 69 11.43 13.97 31.36
C TYR A 69 9.92 14.11 31.10
N LEU A 70 9.09 13.55 31.97
CA LEU A 70 7.64 13.47 31.79
C LEU A 70 6.93 14.80 32.04
N SER A 71 7.61 15.73 32.71
CA SER A 71 7.11 17.04 33.08
C SER A 71 7.83 18.17 32.34
N ASP A 72 8.31 17.93 31.12
CA ASP A 72 8.91 19.00 30.30
C ASP A 72 7.86 20.11 30.06
N ALA A 73 8.24 21.36 30.35
CA ALA A 73 7.31 22.49 30.36
C ALA A 73 6.76 22.85 28.96
N THR A 74 7.47 22.46 27.89
CA THR A 74 7.05 22.74 26.52
C THR A 74 6.43 21.50 25.90
N PRO A 75 5.12 21.49 25.57
CA PRO A 75 4.52 20.39 24.85
C PRO A 75 5.02 20.36 23.40
N LEU A 76 5.18 19.16 22.85
CA LEU A 76 5.45 18.94 21.43
C LEU A 76 4.26 18.26 20.76
N PRO A 77 4.03 18.48 19.45
CA PRO A 77 3.12 17.65 18.68
C PRO A 77 3.48 16.17 18.80
N SER A 78 2.49 15.28 18.88
CA SER A 78 2.69 13.85 19.18
C SER A 78 3.73 13.18 18.27
N GLY A 79 3.72 13.43 16.95
CA GLY A 79 4.74 12.89 16.05
C GLY A 79 6.15 13.34 16.42
N THR A 80 6.33 14.64 16.64
CA THR A 80 7.60 15.24 17.09
C THR A 80 8.04 14.68 18.45
N GLN A 81 7.10 14.58 19.41
CA GLN A 81 7.37 14.01 20.73
C GLN A 81 7.80 12.54 20.65
N LEU A 82 7.17 11.76 19.76
CA LEU A 82 7.49 10.35 19.54
C LEU A 82 8.90 10.17 18.98
N CYS A 83 9.27 10.93 17.94
CA CYS A 83 10.61 10.87 17.36
C CYS A 83 11.69 11.30 18.35
N LYS A 84 11.41 12.35 19.13
CA LYS A 84 12.33 12.83 20.18
C LYS A 84 12.50 11.79 21.30
N LEU A 85 11.40 11.19 21.76
CA LEU A 85 11.43 10.08 22.72
C LEU A 85 12.24 8.90 22.19
N ALA A 86 12.02 8.48 20.94
CA ALA A 86 12.74 7.37 20.33
C ALA A 86 14.25 7.62 20.35
N GLY A 87 14.71 8.77 19.87
CA GLY A 87 16.14 9.09 19.87
C GLY A 87 16.75 9.26 21.26
N GLN A 88 16.02 9.83 22.23
CA GLN A 88 16.53 9.96 23.60
C GLN A 88 16.61 8.62 24.32
N THR A 89 15.69 7.70 24.02
CA THR A 89 15.72 6.33 24.53
C THR A 89 17.00 5.60 24.11
N CYS A 90 17.43 5.74 22.86
CA CYS A 90 18.66 5.10 22.35
C CYS A 90 19.92 5.44 23.16
N TYR A 91 19.95 6.59 23.85
CA TYR A 91 21.11 7.07 24.62
C TYR A 91 20.76 7.34 26.09
N ALA A 92 19.64 6.82 26.59
CA ALA A 92 19.13 7.08 27.93
C ALA A 92 19.16 8.57 28.35
N SER A 93 18.92 9.47 27.39
CA SER A 93 19.10 10.91 27.55
C SER A 93 17.87 11.58 28.18
N PHE A 94 17.53 11.17 29.40
CA PHE A 94 16.36 11.63 30.16
C PHE A 94 16.67 12.64 31.26
N SER A 95 17.94 12.77 31.66
CA SER A 95 18.37 13.69 32.73
C SER A 95 18.06 15.15 32.43
N PRO A 96 18.11 16.05 33.42
CA PRO A 96 17.92 17.48 33.22
C PRO A 96 18.91 18.13 32.25
N LYS A 97 20.06 17.49 31.97
CA LYS A 97 21.05 17.97 30.98
C LYS A 97 20.66 17.68 29.52
N ARG A 98 19.56 16.97 29.28
CA ARG A 98 19.06 16.65 27.94
C ARG A 98 18.70 17.91 27.15
N THR A 99 18.47 17.75 25.84
CA THR A 99 17.82 18.82 25.07
C THR A 99 16.32 18.88 25.43
N LEU A 100 15.90 20.00 26.01
CA LEU A 100 14.50 20.27 26.37
C LEU A 100 13.62 20.44 25.13
N ASN A 101 12.31 20.25 25.29
CA ASN A 101 11.35 20.37 24.19
C ASN A 101 11.34 21.77 23.56
N ALA A 102 11.59 22.83 24.33
CA ALA A 102 11.75 24.20 23.82
C ALA A 102 12.89 24.34 22.78
N ASN A 103 13.83 23.39 22.75
CA ASN A 103 14.97 23.37 21.82
C ASN A 103 14.92 22.15 20.89
N ALA A 104 13.72 21.58 20.64
CA ALA A 104 13.56 20.38 19.83
C ALA A 104 14.14 20.54 18.41
N ASP A 105 14.03 21.71 17.79
CA ASP A 105 14.60 21.96 16.45
C ASP A 105 16.11 21.72 16.41
N ARG A 106 16.84 22.19 17.43
CA ARG A 106 18.28 21.94 17.56
C ARG A 106 18.56 20.44 17.70
N TYR A 107 17.74 19.73 18.46
CA TYR A 107 17.88 18.28 18.62
C TYR A 107 17.71 17.55 17.28
N PHE A 108 16.65 17.85 16.53
CA PHE A 108 16.40 17.21 15.24
C PHE A 108 17.43 17.58 14.17
N ASN A 109 17.88 18.83 14.13
CA ASN A 109 18.96 19.24 13.24
C ASN A 109 20.25 18.44 13.49
N ASN A 110 20.58 18.18 14.76
CA ASN A 110 21.72 17.35 15.12
C ASN A 110 21.54 15.87 14.75
N ILE A 111 20.33 15.32 14.95
CA ILE A 111 20.01 13.93 14.57
C ILE A 111 20.13 13.75 13.05
N MET A 112 19.57 14.68 12.28
CA MET A 112 19.63 14.66 10.82
C MET A 112 21.07 14.82 10.30
N SER A 113 21.86 15.74 10.88
CA SER A 113 23.26 15.92 10.48
C SER A 113 24.16 14.73 10.83
N SER A 114 23.78 13.97 11.85
CA SER A 114 24.48 12.73 12.26
C SER A 114 24.03 11.50 11.47
N GLY A 115 23.06 11.62 10.56
CA GLY A 115 22.54 10.51 9.76
C GLY A 115 21.65 9.53 10.53
N HIS A 116 21.21 9.86 11.74
CA HIS A 116 20.36 9.00 12.58
C HIS A 116 18.87 9.13 12.20
N GLY A 117 18.54 8.84 10.94
CA GLY A 117 17.19 9.05 10.38
C GLY A 117 16.10 8.10 10.91
N SER A 118 16.47 6.91 11.42
CA SER A 118 15.52 5.87 11.84
C SER A 118 14.54 6.32 12.93
N VAL A 119 14.95 7.27 13.79
CA VAL A 119 14.07 7.81 14.83
C VAL A 119 12.88 8.58 14.26
N LEU A 120 13.00 9.08 13.02
CA LEU A 120 11.92 9.80 12.32
C LEU A 120 10.84 8.85 11.80
N GLU A 121 11.17 7.58 11.59
CA GLU A 121 10.24 6.56 11.08
C GLU A 121 9.16 6.17 12.09
N HIS A 122 9.30 6.57 13.37
CA HIS A 122 8.25 6.36 14.37
C HIS A 122 7.01 7.24 14.11
N ALA A 123 7.15 8.39 13.46
CA ALA A 123 6.02 9.27 13.15
C ALA A 123 5.36 8.91 11.81
N ASN A 124 4.30 8.10 11.87
CA ASN A 124 3.54 7.67 10.71
C ASN A 124 2.18 8.37 10.61
N TYR A 125 1.84 8.84 9.41
CA TYR A 125 0.57 9.48 9.10
C TYR A 125 -0.13 8.70 7.98
N SER A 126 -1.44 8.52 8.09
CA SER A 126 -2.26 7.93 7.03
C SER A 126 -3.15 8.98 6.40
N PHE A 127 -3.11 9.05 5.07
CA PHE A 127 -3.90 9.99 4.28
C PHE A 127 -4.88 9.24 3.38
N PHE A 128 -6.10 9.76 3.27
CA PHE A 128 -7.09 9.31 2.31
C PHE A 128 -7.20 10.34 1.18
N LEU A 129 -6.66 9.99 0.01
CA LEU A 129 -6.65 10.82 -1.19
C LEU A 129 -7.75 10.38 -2.15
N TYR A 130 -8.53 11.32 -2.68
CA TYR A 130 -9.60 11.02 -3.63
C TYR A 130 -9.82 12.17 -4.63
N GLY A 131 -10.47 11.87 -5.75
CA GLY A 131 -10.64 12.85 -6.82
C GLY A 131 -9.34 13.23 -7.54
N ILE A 132 -8.32 12.37 -7.49
CA ILE A 132 -7.01 12.56 -8.11
C ILE A 132 -6.85 11.72 -9.38
N SER A 133 -5.91 12.11 -10.25
CA SER A 133 -5.64 11.40 -11.50
C SER A 133 -4.90 10.09 -11.25
N ARG A 134 -5.10 9.11 -12.16
CA ARG A 134 -4.34 7.86 -12.16
C ARG A 134 -2.84 8.08 -12.34
N SER A 135 -2.45 9.12 -13.09
CA SER A 135 -1.04 9.48 -13.24
C SER A 135 -0.43 9.88 -11.90
N LEU A 136 -1.14 10.67 -11.09
CA LEU A 136 -0.67 11.02 -9.74
C LEU A 136 -0.56 9.77 -8.85
N THR A 137 -1.56 8.89 -8.86
CA THR A 137 -1.47 7.66 -8.05
C THR A 137 -0.34 6.74 -8.50
N HIS A 138 -0.06 6.64 -9.81
CA HIS A 138 1.06 5.86 -10.33
C HIS A 138 2.42 6.42 -9.92
N GLU A 139 2.60 7.75 -9.95
CA GLU A 139 3.85 8.35 -9.48
C GLU A 139 4.06 8.11 -7.98
N LEU A 140 3.01 8.27 -7.16
CA LEU A 140 3.07 7.94 -5.73
C LEU A 140 3.47 6.48 -5.49
N VAL A 141 2.86 5.53 -6.20
CA VAL A 141 3.13 4.10 -6.04
C VAL A 141 4.53 3.71 -6.54
N ARG A 142 5.09 4.40 -7.54
CA ARG A 142 6.43 4.10 -8.08
C ARG A 142 7.55 4.54 -7.14
N HIS A 143 7.40 5.67 -6.46
CA HIS A 143 8.46 6.30 -5.68
C HIS A 143 8.36 6.00 -4.17
N ARG A 144 8.08 4.74 -3.77
CA ARG A 144 7.71 4.24 -2.41
C ARG A 144 8.62 4.61 -1.21
N ALA A 145 9.56 5.53 -1.33
CA ALA A 145 10.45 5.92 -0.24
C ALA A 145 9.66 6.54 0.93
N GLY A 146 9.51 5.78 2.03
CA GLY A 146 8.93 6.26 3.28
C GLY A 146 7.39 6.31 3.34
N PHE A 147 6.68 5.73 2.37
CA PHE A 147 5.21 5.74 2.35
C PHE A 147 4.61 4.39 1.94
N GLY A 148 3.55 3.97 2.64
CA GLY A 148 2.66 2.88 2.23
C GLY A 148 1.47 3.42 1.44
N TYR A 149 1.11 2.76 0.33
CA TYR A 149 0.00 3.18 -0.53
C TYR A 149 -1.00 2.04 -0.74
N SER A 150 -2.27 2.31 -0.48
CA SER A 150 -3.39 1.45 -0.85
C SER A 150 -4.25 2.18 -1.88
N GLN A 151 -4.56 1.52 -2.99
CA GLN A 151 -5.37 2.09 -4.06
C GLN A 151 -6.65 1.27 -4.23
N LEU A 152 -7.80 1.97 -4.32
CA LEU A 152 -9.07 1.33 -4.61
C LEU A 152 -9.04 0.67 -6.00
N SER A 153 -9.41 -0.62 -6.06
CA SER A 153 -9.45 -1.38 -7.30
C SER A 153 -10.69 -1.02 -8.12
N GLN A 154 -10.49 -0.50 -9.33
CA GLN A 154 -11.60 -0.28 -10.27
C GLN A 154 -12.12 -1.59 -10.88
N ARG A 155 -11.42 -2.72 -10.69
CA ARG A 155 -11.81 -4.04 -11.19
C ARG A 155 -12.81 -4.73 -10.25
N TYR A 156 -12.62 -4.59 -8.94
CA TYR A 156 -13.37 -5.33 -7.93
C TYR A 156 -14.41 -4.49 -7.20
N VAL A 157 -14.48 -3.20 -7.52
CA VAL A 157 -15.43 -2.28 -6.91
C VAL A 157 -16.61 -2.06 -7.84
N SER A 158 -17.81 -2.14 -7.27
CA SER A 158 -19.07 -1.95 -7.99
C SER A 158 -19.14 -0.58 -8.65
N GLY A 159 -19.74 -0.53 -9.84
CA GLY A 159 -20.10 0.71 -10.52
C GLY A 159 -20.95 1.68 -9.69
N ARG A 160 -21.68 1.16 -8.68
CA ARG A 160 -22.49 1.93 -7.74
C ARG A 160 -21.70 2.98 -6.97
N VAL A 161 -20.39 2.79 -6.81
CA VAL A 161 -19.52 3.72 -6.08
C VAL A 161 -18.58 4.49 -7.01
N LEU A 162 -18.83 4.47 -8.32
CA LEU A 162 -18.09 5.29 -9.28
C LEU A 162 -18.25 6.77 -8.94
N ARG A 163 -17.12 7.46 -8.92
CA ARG A 163 -17.08 8.90 -8.68
C ARG A 163 -16.27 9.56 -9.77
N PHE A 164 -16.90 10.47 -10.48
CA PHE A 164 -16.28 11.19 -11.57
C PHE A 164 -15.63 12.48 -11.07
N VAL A 165 -14.62 12.96 -11.80
CA VAL A 165 -13.95 14.23 -11.50
C VAL A 165 -14.06 15.11 -12.74
N GLU A 166 -14.69 16.26 -12.57
CA GLU A 166 -14.78 17.29 -13.59
C GLU A 166 -13.45 18.04 -13.67
N ARG A 167 -12.89 18.11 -14.87
CA ARG A 167 -11.64 18.83 -15.10
C ARG A 167 -11.84 20.34 -14.95
N PRO A 168 -10.90 21.08 -14.34
CA PRO A 168 -11.00 22.54 -14.19
C PRO A 168 -11.31 23.29 -15.49
N GLU A 169 -10.80 22.82 -16.63
CA GLU A 169 -11.01 23.44 -17.95
C GLU A 169 -12.45 23.30 -18.46
N PHE A 170 -13.22 22.36 -17.91
CA PHE A 170 -14.64 22.18 -18.24
C PHE A 170 -15.55 23.02 -17.34
N GLN A 171 -15.06 23.33 -16.13
CA GLN A 171 -15.81 24.07 -15.14
C GLN A 171 -16.13 25.47 -15.67
N ASP A 172 -17.34 25.94 -15.40
CA ASP A 172 -17.86 27.26 -15.82
C ASP A 172 -17.88 27.50 -17.34
N ARG A 173 -17.68 26.46 -18.15
CA ARG A 173 -17.83 26.46 -19.61
C ARG A 173 -19.10 25.71 -19.96
N GLY A 174 -20.21 26.43 -20.13
CA GLY A 174 -21.56 25.87 -20.26
C GLY A 174 -21.64 24.61 -21.12
N GLU A 175 -21.14 24.64 -22.35
CA GLU A 175 -21.16 23.49 -23.25
C GLU A 175 -20.30 22.31 -22.76
N LEU A 176 -19.06 22.56 -22.30
CA LEU A 176 -18.14 21.52 -21.82
C LEU A 176 -18.64 20.89 -20.51
N HIS A 177 -19.19 21.70 -19.61
CA HIS A 177 -19.81 21.24 -18.37
C HIS A 177 -21.00 20.32 -18.68
N GLN A 178 -21.91 20.72 -19.57
CA GLN A 178 -23.05 19.90 -19.96
C GLN A 178 -22.61 18.60 -20.65
N SER A 179 -21.62 18.67 -21.54
CA SER A 179 -21.04 17.48 -22.18
C SER A 179 -20.43 16.51 -21.16
N PHE A 180 -19.73 17.03 -20.14
CA PHE A 180 -19.22 16.24 -19.04
C PHE A 180 -20.35 15.54 -18.27
N LEU A 181 -21.41 16.27 -17.89
CA LEU A 181 -22.56 15.71 -17.16
C LEU A 181 -23.24 14.58 -17.94
N GLN A 182 -23.56 14.81 -19.22
CA GLN A 182 -24.15 13.79 -20.09
C GLN A 182 -23.27 12.55 -20.20
N ARG A 183 -21.94 12.73 -20.27
CA ARG A 183 -20.99 11.62 -20.38
C ARG A 183 -20.96 10.76 -19.12
N ILE A 184 -20.96 11.37 -17.93
CA ILE A 184 -20.91 10.61 -16.67
C ILE A 184 -22.22 9.85 -16.43
N ASP A 185 -23.36 10.44 -16.78
CA ASP A 185 -24.67 9.80 -16.68
C ASP A 185 -24.76 8.60 -17.61
N ARG A 186 -24.34 8.77 -18.88
CA ARG A 186 -24.26 7.67 -19.83
C ARG A 186 -23.33 6.55 -19.34
N ALA A 187 -22.15 6.91 -18.83
CA ALA A 187 -21.18 5.91 -18.35
C ALA A 187 -21.72 5.12 -17.15
N HIS A 188 -22.39 5.81 -16.22
CA HIS A 188 -23.02 5.20 -15.06
C HIS A 188 -24.17 4.26 -15.48
N ALA A 189 -25.07 4.73 -16.34
CA ALA A 189 -26.18 3.92 -16.86
C ALA A 189 -25.71 2.69 -17.63
N GLU A 190 -24.72 2.82 -18.52
CA GLU A 190 -24.16 1.69 -19.26
C GLU A 190 -23.51 0.66 -18.34
N TYR A 191 -22.80 1.11 -17.30
CA TYR A 191 -22.22 0.18 -16.33
C TYR A 191 -23.33 -0.62 -15.62
N HIS A 192 -24.38 0.04 -15.12
CA HIS A 192 -25.51 -0.64 -14.46
C HIS A 192 -26.18 -1.63 -15.39
N ARG A 193 -26.48 -1.21 -16.63
CA ARG A 193 -27.10 -2.06 -17.64
C ARG A 193 -26.27 -3.32 -17.92
N LEU A 194 -24.94 -3.17 -18.05
CA LEU A 194 -24.05 -4.30 -18.24
C LEU A 194 -23.99 -5.20 -17.01
N ALA A 195 -23.93 -4.63 -15.81
CA ALA A 195 -23.91 -5.38 -14.56
C ALA A 195 -25.23 -6.15 -14.32
N GLU A 196 -26.38 -5.56 -14.63
CA GLU A 196 -27.69 -6.24 -14.57
C GLU A 196 -27.79 -7.35 -15.60
N LYS A 197 -27.34 -7.10 -16.83
CA LYS A 197 -27.29 -8.15 -17.86
C LYS A 197 -26.40 -9.30 -17.41
N LEU A 198 -25.25 -8.98 -16.81
CA LEU A 198 -24.31 -9.95 -16.28
C LEU A 198 -24.94 -10.78 -15.16
N LEU A 199 -25.69 -10.14 -14.25
CA LEU A 199 -26.43 -10.81 -13.18
C LEU A 199 -27.52 -11.74 -13.74
N HIS A 200 -28.31 -11.29 -14.73
CA HIS A 200 -29.30 -12.13 -15.37
C HIS A 200 -28.67 -13.31 -16.12
N GLU A 201 -27.53 -13.09 -16.78
CA GLU A 201 -26.76 -14.16 -17.40
C GLU A 201 -26.27 -15.16 -16.33
N GLN A 202 -25.80 -14.71 -15.17
CA GLN A 202 -25.45 -15.59 -14.03
C GLN A 202 -26.64 -16.42 -13.54
N GLU A 203 -27.79 -15.76 -13.31
CA GLU A 203 -29.03 -16.43 -12.87
C GLU A 203 -29.52 -17.45 -13.91
N ALA A 204 -29.31 -17.17 -15.19
CA ALA A 204 -29.61 -18.08 -16.30
C ALA A 204 -28.55 -19.19 -16.50
N GLY A 205 -27.51 -19.24 -15.66
CA GLY A 205 -26.51 -20.30 -15.66
C GLY A 205 -25.25 -20.01 -16.49
N THR A 206 -25.08 -18.78 -16.99
CA THR A 206 -23.81 -18.35 -17.60
C THR A 206 -22.73 -18.33 -16.54
N ALA A 207 -21.69 -19.15 -16.74
CA ALA A 207 -20.58 -19.25 -15.81
C ALA A 207 -19.81 -17.93 -15.78
N ILE A 208 -19.88 -17.24 -14.65
CA ILE A 208 -19.02 -16.11 -14.33
C ILE A 208 -18.18 -16.53 -13.14
N LEU A 209 -16.88 -16.29 -13.22
CA LEU A 209 -15.96 -16.48 -12.11
C LEU A 209 -16.46 -15.75 -10.87
N SER A 210 -17.04 -16.51 -9.95
CA SER A 210 -17.44 -16.08 -8.62
C SER A 210 -16.96 -17.13 -7.62
N ALA A 211 -16.95 -16.75 -6.33
CA ALA A 211 -16.55 -17.66 -5.27
C ALA A 211 -17.53 -18.84 -5.08
N GLU A 212 -18.71 -18.76 -5.68
CA GLU A 212 -19.81 -19.73 -5.58
C GLU A 212 -19.93 -20.60 -6.84
N ALA A 213 -19.04 -20.40 -7.83
CA ALA A 213 -19.05 -21.16 -9.06
C ALA A 213 -18.85 -22.66 -8.78
N LYS A 214 -19.72 -23.51 -9.35
CA LYS A 214 -19.56 -24.96 -9.30
C LYS A 214 -18.25 -25.34 -9.99
N THR A 215 -17.35 -25.98 -9.27
CA THR A 215 -16.06 -26.41 -9.79
C THR A 215 -16.06 -27.89 -10.14
N ARG A 216 -15.24 -28.24 -11.13
CA ARG A 216 -14.96 -29.62 -11.54
C ARG A 216 -13.46 -29.77 -11.75
N ILE A 217 -12.89 -30.82 -11.18
CA ILE A 217 -11.52 -31.24 -11.53
C ILE A 217 -11.60 -31.95 -12.87
N VAL A 218 -10.90 -31.43 -13.87
CA VAL A 218 -10.82 -32.02 -15.22
C VAL A 218 -9.48 -32.74 -15.35
N THR A 219 -9.51 -34.06 -15.51
CA THR A 219 -8.31 -34.89 -15.71
C THR A 219 -8.21 -35.47 -17.12
N ASP A 220 -9.27 -35.29 -17.90
CA ASP A 220 -9.52 -35.79 -19.24
C ASP A 220 -9.73 -34.61 -20.20
N LYS A 221 -10.67 -34.70 -21.15
CA LYS A 221 -10.81 -33.71 -22.21
C LYS A 221 -11.50 -32.44 -21.71
N PHE A 222 -10.79 -31.32 -21.81
CA PHE A 222 -11.30 -29.97 -21.62
C PHE A 222 -12.40 -29.68 -22.65
N GLN A 223 -13.58 -29.28 -22.19
CA GLN A 223 -14.69 -28.89 -23.06
C GLN A 223 -14.50 -27.44 -23.54
N PRO A 224 -15.09 -27.05 -24.69
CA PRO A 224 -14.97 -25.68 -25.21
C PRO A 224 -15.40 -24.57 -24.24
N GLU A 225 -16.32 -24.88 -23.34
CA GLU A 225 -16.87 -23.99 -22.31
C GLU A 225 -16.13 -24.01 -20.97
N ASP A 226 -15.20 -24.95 -20.77
CA ASP A 226 -14.43 -25.03 -19.52
C ASP A 226 -13.47 -23.82 -19.41
N MET A 227 -13.21 -23.39 -18.17
CA MET A 227 -12.18 -22.38 -17.86
C MET A 227 -11.21 -22.94 -16.82
N GLY A 228 -9.91 -22.81 -17.08
CA GLY A 228 -8.85 -23.29 -16.20
C GLY A 228 -8.51 -22.20 -15.18
N LEU A 229 -8.94 -22.39 -13.93
CA LEU A 229 -8.90 -21.33 -12.91
C LEU A 229 -7.91 -21.61 -11.78
N ASP A 230 -7.48 -22.86 -11.64
CA ASP A 230 -6.41 -23.32 -10.76
C ASP A 230 -5.87 -24.67 -11.28
N ILE A 231 -4.71 -25.08 -10.78
CA ILE A 231 -4.13 -26.39 -11.11
C ILE A 231 -4.82 -27.52 -10.34
N GLY A 232 -4.89 -28.71 -10.95
CA GLY A 232 -5.48 -29.89 -10.32
C GLY A 232 -4.55 -30.61 -9.33
N PRO A 233 -5.07 -31.53 -8.50
CA PRO A 233 -4.30 -32.22 -7.45
C PRO A 233 -3.07 -32.99 -7.96
N ARG A 234 -3.13 -33.58 -9.17
CA ARG A 234 -1.98 -34.30 -9.76
C ARG A 234 -0.83 -33.35 -10.10
N THR A 235 -1.15 -32.19 -10.68
CA THR A 235 -0.15 -31.16 -11.00
C THR A 235 0.47 -30.60 -9.72
N LEU A 236 -0.35 -30.34 -8.71
CA LEU A 236 0.10 -29.92 -7.39
C LEU A 236 1.10 -30.90 -6.79
N ALA A 237 0.79 -32.20 -6.80
CA ALA A 237 1.69 -33.24 -6.28
C ALA A 237 3.02 -33.26 -7.05
N THR A 238 2.94 -33.19 -8.38
CA THR A 238 4.12 -33.16 -9.26
C THR A 238 5.00 -31.94 -8.99
N TYR A 239 4.41 -30.74 -8.91
CA TYR A 239 5.15 -29.51 -8.65
C TYR A 239 5.77 -29.51 -7.27
N SER A 240 5.04 -30.00 -6.26
CA SER A 240 5.55 -30.10 -4.90
C SER A 240 6.76 -31.03 -4.81
N GLU A 241 6.74 -32.16 -5.52
CA GLU A 241 7.87 -33.09 -5.60
C GLU A 241 9.08 -32.46 -6.30
N ILE A 242 8.87 -31.76 -7.44
CA ILE A 242 9.94 -31.05 -8.15
C ILE A 242 10.58 -29.97 -7.25
N ILE A 243 9.76 -29.18 -6.56
CA ILE A 243 10.23 -28.12 -5.63
C ILE A 243 11.02 -28.73 -4.46
N HIS A 244 10.57 -29.87 -3.94
CA HIS A 244 11.27 -30.56 -2.85
C HIS A 244 12.66 -31.06 -3.26
N ASN A 245 12.80 -31.53 -4.51
CA ASN A 245 14.05 -32.07 -5.03
C ASN A 245 15.00 -31.02 -5.62
N ALA A 246 14.57 -29.76 -5.73
CA ALA A 246 15.38 -28.69 -6.30
C ALA A 246 16.42 -28.15 -5.30
N GLY A 247 17.58 -27.71 -5.80
CA GLY A 247 18.57 -26.99 -4.98
C GLY A 247 18.27 -25.49 -4.83
N LYS A 248 17.58 -24.90 -5.82
CA LYS A 248 17.12 -23.50 -5.83
C LYS A 248 15.81 -23.43 -6.58
N VAL A 249 14.87 -22.60 -6.12
CA VAL A 249 13.59 -22.40 -6.79
C VAL A 249 13.29 -20.92 -6.92
N PHE A 250 12.97 -20.50 -8.13
CA PHE A 250 12.42 -19.18 -8.42
C PHE A 250 10.94 -19.33 -8.76
N TRP A 251 10.08 -18.58 -8.08
CA TRP A 251 8.64 -18.59 -8.31
C TRP A 251 8.12 -17.19 -8.63
N ASN A 252 7.47 -17.03 -9.79
CA ASN A 252 6.88 -15.78 -10.23
C ASN A 252 5.54 -16.02 -10.93
N GLY A 253 4.45 -15.69 -10.24
CA GLY A 253 3.05 -15.81 -10.69
C GLY A 253 2.29 -16.92 -9.96
N PRO A 254 1.07 -16.69 -9.46
CA PRO A 254 0.25 -17.71 -8.82
C PRO A 254 -0.18 -18.81 -9.81
N MET A 255 -0.63 -19.97 -9.29
CA MET A 255 -1.07 -21.10 -10.12
C MET A 255 -2.53 -20.96 -10.60
N GLY A 256 -3.29 -20.09 -9.94
CA GLY A 256 -4.71 -19.86 -10.18
C GLY A 256 -5.16 -18.51 -9.62
N VAL A 257 -6.47 -18.26 -9.71
CA VAL A 257 -7.12 -17.03 -9.22
C VAL A 257 -7.26 -17.09 -7.69
N PHE A 258 -6.14 -17.05 -6.98
CA PHE A 258 -6.04 -17.33 -5.55
C PHE A 258 -6.83 -16.36 -4.65
N GLU A 259 -7.22 -15.22 -5.19
CA GLU A 259 -8.06 -14.21 -4.54
C GLU A 259 -9.52 -14.67 -4.41
N VAL A 260 -9.94 -15.68 -5.17
CA VAL A 260 -11.31 -16.21 -5.19
C VAL A 260 -11.29 -17.66 -4.70
N ALA A 261 -11.76 -17.91 -3.48
CA ALA A 261 -12.09 -19.28 -3.07
C ALA A 261 -13.15 -19.83 -4.03
N PRO A 262 -13.03 -21.02 -4.66
CA PRO A 262 -12.16 -22.16 -4.35
C PRO A 262 -10.83 -22.28 -5.15
N PHE A 263 -10.42 -21.27 -5.92
CA PHE A 263 -9.29 -21.35 -6.88
C PHE A 263 -7.92 -20.99 -6.29
N ALA A 264 -7.75 -21.17 -4.98
CA ALA A 264 -6.52 -20.83 -4.25
C ALA A 264 -5.66 -22.03 -3.87
N ALA A 265 -6.14 -23.26 -4.12
CA ALA A 265 -5.55 -24.48 -3.60
C ALA A 265 -4.17 -24.75 -4.22
N GLY A 266 -4.04 -24.58 -5.53
CA GLY A 266 -2.78 -24.77 -6.25
C GLY A 266 -1.73 -23.77 -5.83
N THR A 267 -2.10 -22.48 -5.80
CA THR A 267 -1.20 -21.40 -5.35
C THR A 267 -0.74 -21.61 -3.90
N ARG A 268 -1.65 -21.96 -3.00
CA ARG A 268 -1.31 -22.26 -1.60
C ARG A 268 -0.35 -23.44 -1.49
N ALA A 269 -0.59 -24.51 -2.22
CA ALA A 269 0.26 -25.69 -2.13
C ALA A 269 1.67 -25.46 -2.67
N VAL A 270 1.82 -24.69 -3.75
CA VAL A 270 3.14 -24.26 -4.24
C VAL A 270 3.82 -23.37 -3.20
N ALA A 271 3.12 -22.41 -2.60
CA ALA A 271 3.66 -21.59 -1.52
C ALA A 271 4.13 -22.44 -0.32
N GLU A 272 3.35 -23.44 0.08
CA GLU A 272 3.72 -24.36 1.15
C GLU A 272 4.92 -25.24 0.79
N ALA A 273 5.01 -25.73 -0.46
CA ALA A 273 6.16 -26.50 -0.93
C ALA A 273 7.44 -25.64 -0.91
N MET A 274 7.35 -24.39 -1.34
CA MET A 274 8.43 -23.40 -1.25
C MET A 274 8.85 -23.13 0.20
N ALA A 275 7.90 -23.08 1.13
CA ALA A 275 8.18 -22.85 2.54
C ALA A 275 8.75 -24.09 3.28
N LYS A 276 8.57 -25.30 2.73
CA LYS A 276 8.97 -26.58 3.36
C LYS A 276 10.23 -27.19 2.75
N THR A 277 10.65 -26.76 1.57
CA THR A 277 11.84 -27.30 0.88
C THR A 277 13.14 -26.82 1.52
N ASN A 278 14.21 -27.60 1.34
CA ASN A 278 15.58 -27.20 1.72
C ASN A 278 16.26 -26.36 0.63
N ALA A 279 15.61 -26.15 -0.51
CA ALA A 279 16.11 -25.30 -1.58
C ALA A 279 16.24 -23.84 -1.13
N TYR A 280 17.14 -23.09 -1.75
CA TYR A 280 17.06 -21.63 -1.68
C TYR A 280 15.84 -21.15 -2.47
N THR A 281 14.91 -20.47 -1.81
CA THR A 281 13.65 -20.02 -2.43
C THR A 281 13.61 -18.52 -2.67
N LEU A 282 13.35 -18.15 -3.92
CA LEU A 282 13.22 -16.78 -4.37
C LEU A 282 11.82 -16.55 -4.95
N ILE A 283 11.10 -15.57 -4.40
CA ILE A 283 9.82 -15.13 -4.96
C ILE A 283 10.01 -13.85 -5.76
N GLY A 284 9.52 -13.87 -6.99
CA GLY A 284 9.39 -12.72 -7.87
C GLY A 284 7.92 -12.38 -8.14
N GLY A 285 7.67 -11.13 -8.53
CA GLY A 285 6.33 -10.66 -8.87
C GLY A 285 5.48 -10.29 -7.65
N GLY A 286 4.67 -9.23 -7.80
CA GLY A 286 3.83 -8.71 -6.71
C GLY A 286 2.76 -9.72 -6.25
N ASP A 287 2.17 -10.47 -7.18
CA ASP A 287 1.07 -11.38 -6.88
C ASP A 287 1.53 -12.64 -6.11
N SER A 288 2.69 -13.20 -6.45
CA SER A 288 3.26 -14.32 -5.68
C SER A 288 3.72 -13.89 -4.28
N ALA A 289 4.28 -12.68 -4.15
CA ALA A 289 4.60 -12.12 -2.84
C ALA A 289 3.34 -11.92 -1.99
N ALA A 290 2.28 -11.35 -2.59
CA ALA A 290 1.00 -11.17 -1.93
C ALA A 290 0.34 -12.49 -1.51
N ALA A 291 0.42 -13.54 -2.36
CA ALA A 291 -0.10 -14.86 -2.02
C ALA A 291 0.59 -15.48 -0.80
N VAL A 292 1.92 -15.41 -0.75
CA VAL A 292 2.69 -15.94 0.39
C VAL A 292 2.42 -15.19 1.70
N GLU A 293 2.30 -13.87 1.62
CA GLU A 293 1.87 -13.03 2.74
C GLU A 293 0.47 -13.42 3.22
N GLN A 294 -0.51 -13.49 2.30
CA GLN A 294 -1.88 -13.88 2.62
C GLN A 294 -1.98 -15.26 3.28
N PHE A 295 -1.08 -16.18 2.94
CA PHE A 295 -1.04 -17.51 3.53
C PHE A 295 -0.19 -17.61 4.81
N GLY A 296 0.45 -16.52 5.25
CA GLY A 296 1.27 -16.49 6.45
C GLY A 296 2.56 -17.30 6.32
N LEU A 297 3.15 -17.32 5.13
CA LEU A 297 4.34 -18.13 4.80
C LEU A 297 5.59 -17.27 4.51
N ALA A 298 5.49 -15.94 4.58
CA ALA A 298 6.55 -15.02 4.17
C ALA A 298 7.88 -15.27 4.89
N ASP A 299 7.82 -15.47 6.21
CA ASP A 299 9.00 -15.72 7.07
C ASP A 299 9.74 -17.04 6.75
N LYS A 300 9.14 -17.92 5.94
CA LYS A 300 9.70 -19.22 5.56
C LYS A 300 10.33 -19.23 4.18
N ILE A 301 10.28 -18.11 3.46
CA ILE A 301 10.88 -17.96 2.13
C ILE A 301 12.26 -17.34 2.27
N SER A 302 13.27 -17.86 1.55
CA SER A 302 14.65 -17.36 1.67
C SER A 302 14.79 -15.91 1.21
N HIS A 303 14.09 -15.52 0.14
CA HIS A 303 14.03 -14.14 -0.32
C HIS A 303 12.73 -13.82 -1.05
N ILE A 304 12.09 -12.71 -0.69
CA ILE A 304 10.93 -12.15 -1.39
C ILE A 304 11.39 -10.86 -2.07
N SER A 305 11.42 -10.85 -3.39
CA SER A 305 11.83 -9.67 -4.14
C SER A 305 10.72 -8.62 -4.16
N THR A 306 11.07 -7.39 -3.79
CA THR A 306 10.21 -6.20 -3.95
C THR A 306 10.26 -5.63 -5.37
N GLY A 307 11.15 -6.13 -6.22
CA GLY A 307 11.42 -5.56 -7.54
C GLY A 307 10.32 -5.77 -8.58
N GLY A 308 9.39 -6.71 -8.36
CA GLY A 308 8.29 -7.01 -9.30
C GLY A 308 8.82 -7.22 -10.72
N GLY A 309 8.51 -6.27 -11.62
CA GLY A 309 9.02 -6.26 -13.00
C GLY A 309 10.54 -6.17 -13.11
N ALA A 310 11.23 -5.46 -12.21
CA ALA A 310 12.69 -5.37 -12.24
C ALA A 310 13.38 -6.73 -12.03
N SER A 311 12.77 -7.64 -11.25
CA SER A 311 13.30 -9.00 -11.09
C SER A 311 13.12 -9.84 -12.34
N LEU A 312 12.00 -9.67 -13.06
CA LEU A 312 11.78 -10.33 -14.34
C LEU A 312 12.74 -9.80 -15.40
N THR A 313 12.83 -8.49 -15.56
CA THR A 313 13.77 -7.83 -16.48
C THR A 313 15.21 -8.28 -16.24
N PHE A 314 15.62 -8.44 -14.97
CA PHE A 314 16.93 -8.99 -14.63
C PHE A 314 17.10 -10.46 -15.06
N LEU A 315 16.08 -11.30 -14.86
CA LEU A 315 16.12 -12.72 -15.24
C LEU A 315 15.98 -12.95 -16.75
N GLU A 316 15.31 -12.05 -17.46
CA GLU A 316 15.24 -11.98 -18.92
C GLU A 316 16.60 -11.61 -19.53
N GLY A 317 17.57 -11.20 -18.69
CA GLY A 317 18.92 -10.83 -19.11
C GLY A 317 19.03 -9.39 -19.62
N GLU A 318 17.98 -8.59 -19.44
CA GLU A 318 17.99 -7.19 -19.84
C GLU A 318 18.84 -6.34 -18.88
N VAL A 319 19.35 -5.23 -19.41
CA VAL A 319 20.12 -4.28 -18.63
C VAL A 319 19.19 -3.46 -17.75
N LEU A 320 19.29 -3.62 -16.43
CA LEU A 320 18.63 -2.73 -15.49
C LEU A 320 19.35 -1.38 -15.42
N PRO A 321 18.72 -0.26 -15.82
CA PRO A 321 19.40 1.04 -15.90
C PRO A 321 20.04 1.49 -14.59
N GLY A 322 19.41 1.18 -13.45
CA GLY A 322 19.94 1.49 -12.13
C GLY A 322 21.21 0.70 -11.77
N LEU A 323 21.28 -0.58 -12.14
CA LEU A 323 22.49 -1.40 -11.94
C LEU A 323 23.60 -0.96 -12.90
N GLU A 324 23.25 -0.57 -14.11
CA GLU A 324 24.23 -0.08 -15.09
C GLU A 324 24.86 1.24 -14.64
N ALA A 325 24.06 2.18 -14.15
CA ALA A 325 24.57 3.42 -13.56
C ALA A 325 25.55 3.17 -12.40
N LEU A 326 25.28 2.17 -11.55
CA LEU A 326 26.17 1.78 -10.45
C LEU A 326 27.46 1.12 -10.95
N ARG A 327 27.40 0.29 -11.99
CA ARG A 327 28.59 -0.30 -12.63
C ARG A 327 29.47 0.75 -13.29
N LEU A 328 28.87 1.75 -13.93
CA LEU A 328 29.61 2.88 -14.51
C LEU A 328 30.26 3.75 -13.44
N ALA A 329 29.59 3.94 -12.30
CA ALA A 329 30.16 4.68 -11.16
C ALA A 329 31.29 3.91 -10.44
N ASN A 330 31.23 2.57 -10.45
CA ASN A 330 32.24 1.69 -9.86
C ASN A 330 32.70 0.65 -10.89
N PRO A 331 33.51 1.05 -11.90
CA PRO A 331 33.98 0.11 -12.91
C PRO A 331 34.77 -1.01 -12.24
N PRO A 332 34.57 -2.28 -12.64
CA PRO A 332 35.36 -3.38 -12.10
C PRO A 332 36.84 -3.08 -12.31
N LYS A 333 37.66 -3.31 -11.27
CA LYS A 333 39.11 -3.21 -11.40
C LYS A 333 39.51 -4.14 -12.55
N LYS A 334 40.24 -3.61 -13.54
CA LYS A 334 40.87 -4.45 -14.56
C LYS A 334 41.83 -5.37 -13.81
N ASP A 335 41.61 -6.67 -13.93
CA ASP A 335 42.56 -7.70 -13.51
C ASP A 335 43.93 -7.50 -14.21
#